data_AF-A0A7S1TUH2-F1
#
_entry.id   AF-A0A7S1TUH2-F1
#
_cell.length_a   1.000
_cell.length_b   1.000
_cell.length_c   1.000
_cell.angle_alpha   90.00
_cell.angle_beta   90.00
_cell.angle_gamma   90.00
#
_symmetry.space_group_name_H-M   'P 1'
#
loop_
_entity.id
_entity.type
_entity.pdbx_description
1 polymer ?
#
loop_
_entity_poly.entity_id
_entity_poly.type
_entity_poly.pdbx_seq_one_letter_code
_entity_poly.pdbx_strand_id
1 'polypeptide(L)'
;RPFVGRDPRAAAAPGDSRGGVPRRLRFGRSSRPPTHHTRHPEAITAACGEVSASVTMCVPRMRRQQSSVGKTLYYMPLQFLLLTLVLVSLPFLAVFAILHDVVMRMFINNAYIYNMSWEDPAIDQKVFRLREDDHIITIASAGDNVLDYLIEGAEVTAVDFNLCQIALTELKKVAIQQLTFDDFFAIFASNDIALLRKHYPELKKDLTEASVEFWDAFLPTLTNFMYSGTSGQLAWFLCKIAFPLCGLGWIADCCKKQTPKEEFIRIAQEHEVQLKIMAWLVDTVLYRFSCLFAGVPKRQLDLGAHRPNSLERVLQHIIYNTDLCKDNYFYAGYLLGEWTETNCPRYLQRQYYDQLRATINKDKLHLFHGSFVMCCNETDGRPFTVASLLDHMDWMPIPDVSAEIALLASKMDTARGRIFWRSYADDIHSPPLHWLKPLRVDDTGDKVGMYFSTWIAYLNDTNIEPSPRIDTLAVAPKGVVSQLWTGVKIVTFPFIQAILSMGAGGKNKHAKAMEAFYAHQKEDYDSFREGLLKARPWLMHSFPVKKKGNLTWVDVGGGTARNLEFLPKDLIREKFSK
;
A
#
# COMPACT_ATOMS: atom_id res chain seq x y z
N ARG A 1 -45.06 -26.38 -7.26
CA ARG A 1 -46.36 -26.01 -7.88
C ARG A 1 -46.65 -24.53 -7.53
N PRO A 2 -47.44 -23.78 -8.33
CA PRO A 2 -47.08 -22.39 -8.70
C PRO A 2 -48.21 -21.32 -8.50
N PHE A 3 -48.22 -20.24 -9.33
CA PHE A 3 -49.17 -19.09 -9.44
C PHE A 3 -48.83 -17.85 -8.54
N VAL A 4 -48.78 -16.55 -8.92
CA VAL A 4 -48.89 -15.68 -10.16
C VAL A 4 -48.06 -14.37 -9.90
N GLY A 5 -47.55 -13.50 -10.81
CA GLY A 5 -47.39 -13.50 -12.29
C GLY A 5 -47.83 -12.19 -13.03
N ARG A 6 -46.98 -11.62 -13.91
CA ARG A 6 -47.20 -10.43 -14.84
C ARG A 6 -47.14 -9.03 -14.16
N ASP A 7 -46.44 -7.97 -14.60
CA ASP A 7 -45.78 -7.52 -15.87
C ASP A 7 -46.74 -6.97 -16.96
N PRO A 8 -46.45 -5.91 -17.78
CA PRO A 8 -45.60 -4.70 -17.63
C PRO A 8 -46.14 -3.36 -18.27
N ARG A 9 -45.28 -2.31 -18.33
CA ARG A 9 -45.19 -1.16 -19.31
C ARG A 9 -46.18 0.04 -19.27
N ALA A 10 -45.64 1.24 -18.96
CA ALA A 10 -45.74 2.52 -19.70
C ALA A 10 -44.72 3.53 -19.06
N ALA A 11 -43.96 4.44 -19.68
CA ALA A 11 -43.88 5.10 -21.01
C ALA A 11 -44.31 6.60 -20.99
N ALA A 12 -43.45 7.45 -21.60
CA ALA A 12 -43.61 8.87 -21.97
C ALA A 12 -43.51 10.00 -20.89
N ALA A 13 -42.61 10.95 -21.18
CA ALA A 13 -42.69 12.39 -20.86
C ALA A 13 -43.19 13.15 -22.13
N PRO A 14 -43.34 14.50 -22.23
CA PRO A 14 -42.87 15.60 -21.36
C PRO A 14 -43.92 16.74 -21.13
N GLY A 15 -43.48 17.90 -20.59
CA GLY A 15 -44.28 19.15 -20.53
C GLY A 15 -43.45 20.42 -20.25
N ASP A 16 -43.68 21.50 -21.01
CA ASP A 16 -43.04 22.84 -20.92
C ASP A 16 -43.95 23.83 -20.17
N SER A 17 -43.39 24.73 -19.36
CA SER A 17 -44.02 26.03 -19.06
C SER A 17 -42.99 27.08 -18.65
N ARG A 18 -43.26 28.34 -19.03
CA ARG A 18 -42.33 29.48 -18.99
C ARG A 18 -42.85 30.58 -18.06
N GLY A 19 -41.95 31.41 -17.52
CA GLY A 19 -42.32 32.69 -16.92
C GLY A 19 -41.12 33.51 -16.43
N GLY A 20 -41.15 34.84 -16.58
CA GLY A 20 -40.12 35.71 -16.00
C GLY A 20 -40.17 37.19 -16.40
N VAL A 21 -39.41 37.99 -15.62
CA VAL A 21 -38.81 39.31 -15.94
C VAL A 21 -39.77 40.49 -16.21
N PRO A 22 -39.79 41.52 -15.33
CA PRO A 22 -39.04 42.78 -15.58
C PRO A 22 -38.11 43.17 -14.39
N ARG A 23 -36.88 43.70 -14.57
CA ARG A 23 -36.47 45.10 -14.92
C ARG A 23 -36.87 46.14 -13.84
N ARG A 24 -36.08 47.15 -13.44
CA ARG A 24 -34.92 47.92 -13.99
C ARG A 24 -34.11 48.53 -12.79
N LEU A 25 -32.94 49.21 -12.84
CA LEU A 25 -32.39 50.27 -13.73
C LEU A 25 -30.84 50.47 -13.52
N ARG A 26 -30.20 51.44 -14.20
CA ARG A 26 -28.77 51.89 -14.09
C ARG A 26 -28.71 53.28 -13.39
N PHE A 27 -27.61 53.97 -13.04
CA PHE A 27 -26.20 54.15 -13.50
C PHE A 27 -25.28 54.52 -12.29
N GLY A 28 -23.95 54.78 -12.35
CA GLY A 28 -23.02 55.07 -13.45
C GLY A 28 -21.50 55.02 -13.09
N ARG A 29 -20.64 55.76 -13.79
CA ARG A 29 -19.14 55.80 -13.70
C ARG A 29 -18.65 57.07 -12.93
N SER A 30 -17.37 57.42 -12.67
CA SER A 30 -16.03 56.99 -13.16
C SER A 30 -14.83 57.43 -12.26
N SER A 31 -13.62 56.95 -12.59
CA SER A 31 -12.29 57.66 -12.62
C SER A 31 -11.59 58.27 -11.36
N ARG A 32 -10.62 57.50 -10.80
CA ARG A 32 -9.15 57.76 -10.58
C ARG A 32 -8.57 59.06 -9.90
N PRO A 33 -7.31 59.02 -9.36
CA PRO A 33 -6.80 59.89 -8.26
C PRO A 33 -5.76 60.97 -8.68
N PRO A 34 -5.08 61.75 -7.77
CA PRO A 34 -3.80 61.28 -7.16
C PRO A 34 -3.31 61.88 -5.78
N THR A 35 -2.41 61.15 -5.09
CA THR A 35 -1.18 61.53 -4.30
C THR A 35 -1.02 62.70 -3.26
N HIS A 36 -0.23 62.39 -2.20
CA HIS A 36 0.87 63.16 -1.52
C HIS A 36 0.71 63.97 -0.18
N HIS A 37 1.57 63.59 0.80
CA HIS A 37 2.41 64.37 1.76
C HIS A 37 1.92 65.15 3.03
N THR A 38 2.41 64.67 4.21
CA THR A 38 2.99 65.42 5.40
C THR A 38 2.07 66.34 6.25
N ARG A 39 2.25 66.60 7.57
CA ARG A 39 3.44 66.84 8.44
C ARG A 39 3.24 66.48 9.96
N HIS A 40 4.28 66.70 10.77
CA HIS A 40 4.33 66.72 12.27
C HIS A 40 3.56 67.90 12.92
N PRO A 41 3.29 67.88 14.25
CA PRO A 41 4.23 68.33 15.34
C PRO A 41 4.82 67.15 16.17
N GLU A 42 5.82 67.22 17.06
CA GLU A 42 6.43 68.25 17.96
C GLU A 42 5.63 68.60 19.25
N ALA A 43 6.20 68.80 20.46
CA ALA A 43 7.49 68.41 21.08
C ALA A 43 7.47 68.77 22.61
N ILE A 44 8.57 68.52 23.37
CA ILE A 44 8.97 69.20 24.65
C ILE A 44 8.14 68.76 25.91
N THR A 45 8.61 68.66 27.19
CA THR A 45 9.75 69.23 27.98
C THR A 45 10.28 68.29 29.10
N ALA A 46 11.57 68.42 29.47
CA ALA A 46 12.23 68.60 30.81
C ALA A 46 11.66 68.01 32.14
N ALA A 47 12.43 67.81 33.25
CA ALA A 47 13.88 67.69 33.53
C ALA A 47 14.16 67.36 35.04
N CYS A 48 15.43 67.14 35.44
CA CYS A 48 15.97 66.90 36.81
C CYS A 48 15.55 65.55 37.46
N GLY A 49 16.27 64.91 38.40
CA GLY A 49 17.60 65.11 39.02
C GLY A 49 17.77 64.13 40.23
N GLU A 50 18.92 63.87 40.88
CA GLU A 50 20.34 64.24 40.71
C GLU A 50 21.26 63.30 41.57
N VAL A 51 22.56 63.21 41.21
CA VAL A 51 23.78 62.85 42.03
C VAL A 51 23.75 61.79 43.18
N SER A 52 24.62 60.74 43.10
CA SER A 52 25.71 60.49 44.08
C SER A 52 26.72 59.35 43.72
N ALA A 53 27.95 59.50 44.23
CA ALA A 53 29.03 58.51 44.50
C ALA A 53 29.64 57.62 43.38
N SER A 54 30.94 57.81 43.16
CA SER A 54 31.83 57.07 42.25
C SER A 54 32.68 55.97 42.90
N VAL A 55 33.03 54.90 42.17
CA VAL A 55 34.37 54.27 42.19
C VAL A 55 34.76 53.84 40.77
N THR A 56 36.03 54.02 40.41
CA THR A 56 36.57 53.74 39.06
C THR A 56 37.12 52.31 38.94
N MET A 57 36.82 51.62 37.84
CA MET A 57 37.74 50.60 37.30
C MET A 57 37.69 50.57 35.77
N CYS A 58 38.85 50.73 35.13
CA CYS A 58 38.97 50.73 33.67
C CYS A 58 39.36 49.33 33.17
N VAL A 59 38.53 48.72 32.32
CA VAL A 59 38.78 47.40 31.72
C VAL A 59 38.66 47.51 30.18
N PRO A 60 39.59 46.94 29.38
CA PRO A 60 39.61 47.18 27.94
C PRO A 60 38.39 46.66 27.18
N ARG A 61 38.06 47.37 26.10
CA ARG A 61 36.88 47.18 25.26
C ARG A 61 37.00 45.94 24.34
N MET A 62 36.87 44.73 24.89
CA MET A 62 36.76 43.51 24.08
C MET A 62 35.52 43.57 23.17
N ARG A 63 35.75 43.79 21.86
CA ARG A 63 34.73 43.58 20.83
C ARG A 63 34.40 42.08 20.74
N ARG A 64 33.36 41.61 21.44
CA ARG A 64 32.71 40.34 21.11
C ARG A 64 32.12 40.46 19.70
N GLN A 65 32.85 39.99 18.70
CA GLN A 65 32.39 39.85 17.33
C GLN A 65 31.40 38.68 17.25
N GLN A 66 30.15 38.93 17.67
CA GLN A 66 29.05 37.97 17.46
C GLN A 66 28.98 37.63 15.97
N SER A 67 29.06 36.34 15.64
CA SER A 67 29.01 35.85 14.27
C SER A 67 27.66 36.19 13.63
N SER A 68 27.70 36.90 12.49
CA SER A 68 26.50 37.37 11.77
C SER A 68 25.52 36.22 11.46
N VAL A 69 26.07 35.03 11.16
CA VAL A 69 25.38 33.77 10.87
C VAL A 69 24.22 33.48 11.84
N GLY A 70 24.45 33.67 13.15
CA GLY A 70 23.45 33.37 14.18
C GLY A 70 22.21 34.29 14.16
N LYS A 71 22.32 35.48 13.56
CA LYS A 71 21.19 36.41 13.37
C LYS A 71 20.52 36.24 12.01
N THR A 72 21.26 35.82 10.98
CA THR A 72 20.68 35.51 9.66
C THR A 72 19.74 34.32 9.71
N LEU A 73 20.07 33.24 10.45
CA LEU A 73 19.16 32.09 10.61
C LEU A 73 17.84 32.46 11.31
N TYR A 74 17.88 33.38 12.28
CA TYR A 74 16.71 33.77 13.08
C TYR A 74 15.69 34.64 12.30
N TYR A 75 16.06 35.14 11.12
CA TYR A 75 15.22 35.97 10.26
C TYR A 75 15.08 35.45 8.81
N MET A 76 15.55 34.22 8.52
CA MET A 76 15.19 33.57 7.27
C MET A 76 13.70 33.21 7.30
N PRO A 77 12.89 33.63 6.30
CA PRO A 77 11.54 33.10 6.16
C PRO A 77 11.60 31.58 6.04
N LEU A 78 10.64 30.86 6.63
CA LEU A 78 10.58 29.40 6.63
C LEU A 78 10.75 28.80 5.21
N GLN A 79 10.21 29.49 4.20
CA GLN A 79 10.36 29.19 2.77
C GLN A 79 11.82 29.09 2.29
N PHE A 80 12.73 29.95 2.76
CA PHE A 80 14.15 29.89 2.40
C PHE A 80 14.87 28.74 3.10
N LEU A 81 14.57 28.51 4.39
CA LEU A 81 15.12 27.38 5.14
C LEU A 81 14.70 26.04 4.50
N LEU A 82 13.41 25.90 4.18
CA LEU A 82 12.87 24.76 3.45
C LEU A 82 13.52 24.61 2.07
N LEU A 83 13.58 25.67 1.25
CA LEU A 83 14.20 25.62 -0.08
C LEU A 83 15.68 25.18 -0.02
N THR A 84 16.45 25.65 0.97
CA THR A 84 17.83 25.18 1.20
C THR A 84 17.86 23.71 1.59
N LEU A 85 16.95 23.26 2.46
CA LEU A 85 16.82 21.84 2.83
C LEU A 85 16.53 20.96 1.60
N VAL A 86 15.60 21.36 0.74
CA VAL A 86 15.28 20.66 -0.51
C VAL A 86 16.52 20.57 -1.41
N LEU A 87 17.15 21.70 -1.71
CA LEU A 87 18.30 21.76 -2.62
C LEU A 87 19.50 20.93 -2.12
N VAL A 88 19.74 20.87 -0.80
CA VAL A 88 20.78 20.03 -0.21
C VAL A 88 20.38 18.54 -0.19
N SER A 89 19.08 18.23 -0.05
CA SER A 89 18.58 16.85 -0.05
C SER A 89 18.55 16.19 -1.44
N LEU A 90 18.32 16.95 -2.51
CA LEU A 90 18.09 16.40 -3.85
C LEU A 90 19.19 15.44 -4.37
N PRO A 91 20.50 15.74 -4.22
CA PRO A 91 21.56 14.80 -4.61
C PRO A 91 21.56 13.52 -3.77
N PHE A 92 21.29 13.63 -2.47
CA PHE A 92 21.20 12.49 -1.56
C PHE A 92 19.99 11.61 -1.92
N LEU A 93 18.81 12.22 -2.13
CA LEU A 93 17.59 11.52 -2.56
C LEU A 93 17.78 10.80 -3.91
N ALA A 94 18.54 11.38 -4.85
CA ALA A 94 18.84 10.74 -6.13
C ALA A 94 19.74 9.49 -5.97
N VAL A 95 20.78 9.55 -5.13
CA VAL A 95 21.63 8.39 -4.82
C VAL A 95 20.86 7.33 -4.02
N PHE A 96 20.07 7.75 -3.03
CA PHE A 96 19.28 6.86 -2.19
C PHE A 96 18.18 6.12 -2.98
N ALA A 97 17.59 6.77 -3.99
CA ALA A 97 16.63 6.14 -4.91
C ALA A 97 17.27 5.06 -5.81
N ILE A 98 18.59 5.10 -6.05
CA ILE A 98 19.32 4.02 -6.75
C ILE A 98 19.59 2.84 -5.81
N LEU A 99 19.74 3.10 -4.51
CA LEU A 99 19.99 2.10 -3.47
C LEU A 99 18.71 1.56 -2.81
N HIS A 100 17.53 2.04 -3.23
CA HIS A 100 16.19 1.75 -2.69
C HIS A 100 16.01 0.28 -2.27
N ASP A 101 16.14 -0.65 -3.22
CA ASP A 101 15.86 -2.07 -2.99
C ASP A 101 16.96 -2.79 -2.20
N VAL A 102 18.16 -2.21 -2.11
CA VAL A 102 19.25 -2.72 -1.25
C VAL A 102 18.98 -2.33 0.20
N VAL A 103 18.56 -1.08 0.45
CA VAL A 103 18.20 -0.59 1.78
C VAL A 103 16.97 -1.32 2.33
N MET A 104 15.93 -1.54 1.50
CA MET A 104 14.78 -2.36 1.88
C MET A 104 15.18 -3.76 2.37
N ARG A 105 16.05 -4.45 1.63
CA ARG A 105 16.55 -5.80 2.00
C ARG A 105 17.34 -5.81 3.31
N MET A 106 18.03 -4.71 3.66
CA MET A 106 18.71 -4.60 4.94
C MET A 106 17.72 -4.44 6.10
N PHE A 107 16.61 -3.72 5.92
CA PHE A 107 15.59 -3.59 6.96
C PHE A 107 14.83 -4.90 7.22
N ILE A 108 14.36 -5.58 6.17
CA ILE A 108 13.55 -6.81 6.24
C ILE A 108 14.19 -7.90 7.12
N ASN A 109 15.53 -7.98 7.15
CA ASN A 109 16.25 -9.02 7.87
C ASN A 109 16.65 -8.66 9.31
N ASN A 110 16.45 -7.41 9.76
CA ASN A 110 17.01 -6.91 11.03
C ASN A 110 15.99 -6.15 11.91
N ALA A 111 14.83 -5.79 11.38
CA ALA A 111 13.74 -5.16 12.13
C ALA A 111 12.39 -5.44 11.46
N TYR A 112 11.31 -5.41 12.24
CA TYR A 112 9.98 -5.28 11.65
C TYR A 112 9.84 -3.91 10.99
N ILE A 113 9.21 -3.86 9.82
CA ILE A 113 8.95 -2.60 9.10
C ILE A 113 7.85 -1.82 9.82
N TYR A 114 6.74 -2.50 10.10
CA TYR A 114 5.54 -1.92 10.70
C TYR A 114 5.45 -2.27 12.18
N ASN A 115 5.16 -1.28 13.03
CA ASN A 115 4.79 -1.49 14.44
C ASN A 115 3.27 -1.66 14.65
N MET A 116 2.45 -1.35 13.64
CA MET A 116 1.03 -1.66 13.56
C MET A 116 0.60 -1.92 12.11
N SER A 117 -0.44 -2.73 11.87
CA SER A 117 -1.13 -2.81 10.57
C SER A 117 -1.67 -1.43 10.14
N TRP A 118 -1.76 -1.19 8.82
CA TRP A 118 -2.23 0.08 8.22
C TRP A 118 -3.50 -0.12 7.38
N GLU A 119 -4.28 -1.14 7.73
CA GLU A 119 -5.48 -1.56 7.04
C GLU A 119 -6.65 -1.59 8.03
N ASP A 120 -7.67 -0.74 7.86
CA ASP A 120 -8.75 -0.65 8.85
C ASP A 120 -9.60 -1.93 8.92
N PRO A 121 -9.53 -2.72 10.01
CA PRO A 121 -10.29 -3.96 10.13
C PRO A 121 -11.80 -3.69 10.24
N ALA A 122 -12.24 -2.45 10.52
CA ALA A 122 -13.65 -2.09 10.45
C ALA A 122 -14.22 -2.16 9.01
N ILE A 123 -13.38 -2.14 7.97
CA ILE A 123 -13.79 -2.47 6.60
C ILE A 123 -13.85 -3.99 6.43
N ASP A 124 -12.83 -4.70 6.91
CA ASP A 124 -12.72 -6.16 6.82
C ASP A 124 -13.90 -6.86 7.52
N GLN A 125 -14.32 -6.40 8.69
CA GLN A 125 -15.51 -6.87 9.42
C GLN A 125 -16.82 -6.72 8.60
N LYS A 126 -17.05 -5.54 7.98
CA LYS A 126 -18.25 -5.26 7.15
C LYS A 126 -18.36 -6.23 5.96
N VAL A 127 -17.21 -6.56 5.37
CA VAL A 127 -17.08 -7.31 4.11
C VAL A 127 -16.98 -8.82 4.35
N PHE A 128 -16.09 -9.27 5.25
CA PHE A 128 -15.85 -10.68 5.51
C PHE A 128 -16.93 -11.31 6.38
N ARG A 129 -17.43 -10.60 7.40
CA ARG A 129 -18.46 -11.11 8.34
C ARG A 129 -18.11 -12.53 8.84
N LEU A 130 -16.89 -12.65 9.35
CA LEU A 130 -16.24 -13.91 9.74
C LEU A 130 -17.06 -14.70 10.76
N ARG A 131 -16.77 -15.99 10.85
CA ARG A 131 -17.44 -16.96 11.73
C ARG A 131 -16.44 -17.93 12.34
N GLU A 132 -16.86 -18.64 13.39
CA GLU A 132 -16.03 -19.71 13.98
C GLU A 132 -15.66 -20.85 13.01
N ASP A 133 -16.37 -20.97 11.88
CA ASP A 133 -16.14 -21.95 10.83
C ASP A 133 -15.43 -21.40 9.56
N ASP A 134 -15.12 -20.11 9.54
CA ASP A 134 -14.23 -19.50 8.53
C ASP A 134 -12.75 -19.80 8.85
N HIS A 135 -11.93 -19.88 7.80
CA HIS A 135 -10.48 -19.98 7.87
C HIS A 135 -9.88 -18.93 6.92
N ILE A 136 -9.22 -17.92 7.48
CA ILE A 136 -8.68 -16.78 6.74
C ILE A 136 -7.15 -16.87 6.65
N ILE A 137 -6.62 -16.71 5.43
CA ILE A 137 -5.20 -16.44 5.20
C ILE A 137 -4.98 -14.95 4.98
N THR A 138 -3.94 -14.39 5.61
CA THR A 138 -3.60 -12.96 5.57
C THR A 138 -2.10 -12.76 5.66
N ILE A 139 -1.59 -11.62 5.19
CA ILE A 139 -0.26 -11.15 5.63
C ILE A 139 -0.34 -10.79 7.12
N ALA A 140 0.71 -11.10 7.90
CA ALA A 140 0.75 -10.84 9.33
C ALA A 140 0.94 -9.36 9.64
N SER A 141 1.94 -8.72 9.02
CA SER A 141 2.39 -7.38 9.44
C SER A 141 2.65 -7.38 10.96
N ALA A 142 2.33 -6.30 11.67
CA ALA A 142 2.45 -6.26 13.14
C ALA A 142 1.38 -7.09 13.90
N GLY A 143 0.55 -7.86 13.20
CA GLY A 143 -0.42 -8.79 13.80
C GLY A 143 -1.75 -8.19 14.27
N ASP A 144 -2.02 -6.90 14.04
CA ASP A 144 -3.20 -6.23 14.60
C ASP A 144 -4.51 -6.74 13.97
N ASN A 145 -4.58 -6.84 12.64
CA ASN A 145 -5.75 -7.42 11.95
C ASN A 145 -5.85 -8.94 12.16
N VAL A 146 -4.71 -9.63 12.33
CA VAL A 146 -4.66 -11.06 12.69
C VAL A 146 -5.40 -11.31 14.01
N LEU A 147 -5.12 -10.47 15.02
CA LEU A 147 -5.79 -10.52 16.31
C LEU A 147 -7.27 -10.08 16.22
N ASP A 148 -7.61 -9.12 15.36
CA ASP A 148 -9.00 -8.72 15.13
C ASP A 148 -9.86 -9.88 14.57
N TYR A 149 -9.35 -10.61 13.56
CA TYR A 149 -10.04 -11.77 12.98
C TYR A 149 -10.25 -12.91 14.00
N LEU A 150 -9.36 -13.06 14.99
CA LEU A 150 -9.50 -14.04 16.08
C LEU A 150 -10.57 -13.64 17.11
N ILE A 151 -10.96 -12.36 17.20
CA ILE A 151 -12.10 -11.94 18.05
C ILE A 151 -13.42 -12.50 17.48
N GLU A 152 -13.55 -12.52 16.15
CA GLU A 152 -14.67 -13.17 15.43
C GLU A 152 -14.65 -14.71 15.54
N GLY A 153 -13.64 -15.27 16.23
CA GLY A 153 -13.48 -16.70 16.46
C GLY A 153 -13.03 -17.50 15.23
N ALA A 154 -12.66 -16.84 14.12
CA ALA A 154 -12.16 -17.51 12.92
C ALA A 154 -10.84 -18.25 13.17
N GLU A 155 -10.51 -19.21 12.29
CA GLU A 155 -9.15 -19.75 12.21
C GLU A 155 -8.29 -18.84 11.31
N VAL A 156 -7.07 -18.51 11.72
CA VAL A 156 -6.22 -17.53 11.02
C VAL A 156 -4.84 -18.12 10.72
N THR A 157 -4.45 -18.06 9.45
CA THR A 157 -3.09 -18.32 8.98
C THR A 157 -2.45 -16.99 8.60
N ALA A 158 -1.52 -16.52 9.41
CA ALA A 158 -0.81 -15.26 9.21
C ALA A 158 0.58 -15.49 8.63
N VAL A 159 0.86 -14.90 7.47
CA VAL A 159 2.06 -15.13 6.67
C VAL A 159 2.91 -13.87 6.61
N ASP A 160 4.23 -13.95 6.76
CA ASP A 160 5.10 -12.80 6.48
C ASP A 160 6.49 -13.22 5.98
N PHE A 161 7.04 -12.44 5.06
CA PHE A 161 8.43 -12.57 4.60
C PHE A 161 9.43 -12.03 5.63
N ASN A 162 8.99 -11.14 6.54
CA ASN A 162 9.83 -10.56 7.57
C ASN A 162 9.65 -11.35 8.88
N LEU A 163 10.67 -12.12 9.25
CA LEU A 163 10.68 -12.91 10.49
C LEU A 163 10.41 -12.08 11.75
N CYS A 164 10.82 -10.81 11.79
CA CYS A 164 10.55 -9.92 12.91
C CYS A 164 9.06 -9.55 13.05
N GLN A 165 8.27 -9.60 11.97
CA GLN A 165 6.82 -9.42 12.00
C GLN A 165 6.10 -10.65 12.57
N ILE A 166 6.57 -11.84 12.20
CA ILE A 166 6.15 -13.09 12.84
C ILE A 166 6.49 -13.06 14.34
N ALA A 167 7.70 -12.65 14.71
CA ALA A 167 8.11 -12.54 16.11
C ALA A 167 7.32 -11.51 16.92
N LEU A 168 6.87 -10.41 16.30
CA LEU A 168 5.98 -9.43 16.93
C LEU A 168 4.56 -9.97 17.12
N THR A 169 4.04 -10.68 16.12
CA THR A 169 2.73 -11.35 16.20
C THR A 169 2.77 -12.49 17.25
N GLU A 170 3.86 -13.23 17.34
CA GLU A 170 4.05 -14.31 18.32
C GLU A 170 4.19 -13.78 19.75
N LEU A 171 4.95 -12.68 19.96
CA LEU A 171 5.02 -12.04 21.27
C LEU A 171 3.65 -11.53 21.73
N LYS A 172 2.87 -10.92 20.83
CA LYS A 172 1.47 -10.55 21.13
C LYS A 172 0.62 -11.79 21.46
N LYS A 173 0.72 -12.88 20.67
CA LYS A 173 0.02 -14.16 20.92
C LYS A 173 0.29 -14.68 22.34
N VAL A 174 1.55 -14.95 22.68
CA VAL A 174 1.93 -15.54 23.98
C VAL A 174 1.60 -14.60 25.15
N ALA A 175 1.75 -13.28 24.97
CA ALA A 175 1.34 -12.32 25.99
C ALA A 175 -0.18 -12.31 26.25
N ILE A 176 -1.01 -12.53 25.21
CA ILE A 176 -2.47 -12.72 25.39
C ILE A 176 -2.77 -14.04 26.10
N GLN A 177 -1.94 -15.07 25.97
CA GLN A 177 -2.13 -16.35 26.68
C GLN A 177 -1.74 -16.27 28.17
N GLN A 178 -0.59 -15.65 28.50
CA GLN A 178 -0.01 -15.70 29.84
C GLN A 178 -0.37 -14.55 30.80
N LEU A 179 -0.60 -13.32 30.32
CA LEU A 179 -0.63 -12.12 31.18
C LEU A 179 -2.01 -11.82 31.81
N THR A 180 -2.17 -10.67 32.47
CA THR A 180 -3.50 -10.06 32.66
C THR A 180 -3.82 -9.12 31.48
N PHE A 181 -5.09 -8.73 31.30
CA PHE A 181 -5.42 -7.64 30.38
C PHE A 181 -4.68 -6.36 30.77
N ASP A 182 -4.56 -6.06 32.06
CA ASP A 182 -3.98 -4.81 32.57
C ASP A 182 -2.49 -4.75 32.21
N ASP A 183 -1.74 -5.84 32.41
CA ASP A 183 -0.33 -5.94 32.00
C ASP A 183 -0.18 -5.89 30.47
N PHE A 184 -1.05 -6.58 29.73
CA PHE A 184 -1.02 -6.60 28.26
C PHE A 184 -1.29 -5.20 27.67
N PHE A 185 -2.28 -4.49 28.20
CA PHE A 185 -2.61 -3.12 27.81
C PHE A 185 -1.47 -2.16 28.17
N ALA A 186 -0.92 -2.27 29.39
CA ALA A 186 0.21 -1.45 29.81
C ALA A 186 1.43 -1.63 28.87
N ILE A 187 1.73 -2.86 28.46
CA ILE A 187 2.84 -3.16 27.53
C ILE A 187 2.55 -2.65 26.10
N PHE A 188 1.41 -3.01 25.51
CA PHE A 188 1.17 -2.82 24.07
C PHE A 188 0.38 -1.57 23.70
N ALA A 189 -0.40 -0.98 24.60
CA ALA A 189 -1.04 0.33 24.41
C ALA A 189 -0.27 1.46 25.09
N SER A 190 0.04 1.32 26.39
CA SER A 190 0.77 2.35 27.17
C SER A 190 2.30 2.25 27.07
N ASN A 191 2.83 1.30 26.30
CA ASN A 191 4.24 1.18 25.96
C ASN A 191 5.19 0.96 27.16
N ASP A 192 4.73 0.28 28.22
CA ASP A 192 5.58 -0.10 29.36
C ASP A 192 6.54 -1.26 29.01
N ILE A 193 7.67 -0.90 28.41
CA ILE A 193 8.74 -1.83 28.07
C ILE A 193 9.51 -2.29 29.34
N ALA A 194 9.36 -1.64 30.50
CA ALA A 194 9.93 -2.13 31.75
C ALA A 194 9.11 -3.32 32.29
N LEU A 195 7.78 -3.24 32.22
CA LEU A 195 6.89 -4.35 32.50
C LEU A 195 7.10 -5.51 31.50
N LEU A 196 7.27 -5.22 30.21
CA LEU A 196 7.62 -6.26 29.23
C LEU A 196 8.91 -6.99 29.60
N ARG A 197 9.99 -6.26 29.92
CA ARG A 197 11.26 -6.85 30.36
C ARG A 197 11.14 -7.70 31.64
N LYS A 198 10.21 -7.36 32.54
CA LYS A 198 9.90 -8.14 33.74
C LYS A 198 9.18 -9.46 33.44
N HIS A 199 8.27 -9.49 32.47
CA HIS A 199 7.50 -10.68 32.10
C HIS A 199 8.17 -11.55 31.03
N TYR A 200 9.04 -10.97 30.20
CA TYR A 200 9.70 -11.64 29.08
C TYR A 200 10.44 -12.96 29.43
N PRO A 201 11.11 -13.13 30.59
CA PRO A 201 11.71 -14.41 30.98
C PRO A 201 10.73 -15.58 31.12
N GLU A 202 9.43 -15.32 31.33
CA GLU A 202 8.37 -16.33 31.33
C GLU A 202 7.73 -16.46 29.94
N LEU A 203 7.43 -15.33 29.28
CA LEU A 203 6.89 -15.32 27.91
C LEU A 203 7.76 -16.10 26.93
N LYS A 204 9.09 -15.96 27.02
CA LYS A 204 10.02 -16.56 26.06
C LYS A 204 10.18 -18.08 26.15
N LYS A 205 9.48 -18.74 27.07
CA LYS A 205 9.43 -20.20 27.17
C LYS A 205 8.48 -20.82 26.13
N ASP A 206 7.48 -20.05 25.69
CA ASP A 206 6.45 -20.48 24.74
C ASP A 206 6.62 -19.80 23.35
N LEU A 207 7.76 -19.11 23.12
CA LEU A 207 8.13 -18.55 21.82
C LEU A 207 9.01 -19.52 21.02
N THR A 208 8.91 -19.48 19.68
CA THR A 208 9.87 -20.14 18.80
C THR A 208 11.30 -19.63 19.00
N GLU A 209 12.28 -20.50 18.77
CA GLU A 209 13.73 -20.18 18.89
C GLU A 209 14.13 -18.93 18.09
N ALA A 210 13.59 -18.78 16.87
CA ALA A 210 13.80 -17.62 16.01
C ALA A 210 13.24 -16.31 16.62
N SER A 211 12.08 -16.37 17.26
CA SER A 211 11.52 -15.22 17.99
C SER A 211 12.32 -14.91 19.25
N VAL A 212 12.84 -15.92 19.96
CA VAL A 212 13.73 -15.70 21.11
C VAL A 212 15.04 -15.04 20.69
N GLU A 213 15.65 -15.47 19.58
CA GLU A 213 16.86 -14.82 19.03
C GLU A 213 16.61 -13.34 18.72
N PHE A 214 15.51 -13.02 18.03
CA PHE A 214 15.13 -11.64 17.73
C PHE A 214 14.87 -10.82 19.00
N TRP A 215 14.08 -11.35 19.95
CA TRP A 215 13.69 -10.59 21.15
C TRP A 215 14.81 -10.45 22.18
N ASP A 216 15.68 -11.45 22.38
CA ASP A 216 16.86 -11.32 23.24
C ASP A 216 17.83 -10.24 22.70
N ALA A 217 17.94 -10.10 21.38
CA ALA A 217 18.75 -9.05 20.75
C ALA A 217 18.09 -7.66 20.76
N PHE A 218 16.78 -7.58 20.49
CA PHE A 218 16.07 -6.32 20.25
C PHE A 218 15.49 -5.67 21.52
N LEU A 219 14.91 -6.45 22.44
CA LEU A 219 14.26 -5.95 23.66
C LEU A 219 15.17 -5.12 24.59
N PRO A 220 16.50 -5.35 24.70
CA PRO A 220 17.39 -4.44 25.42
C PRO A 220 17.37 -3.00 24.88
N THR A 221 17.13 -2.81 23.58
CA THR A 221 17.14 -1.50 22.91
C THR A 221 15.77 -0.83 22.76
N LEU A 222 14.69 -1.62 22.81
CA LEU A 222 13.32 -1.11 22.63
C LEU A 222 12.94 -0.08 23.71
N THR A 223 12.43 1.07 23.31
CA THR A 223 11.98 2.14 24.23
C THR A 223 10.47 2.37 24.19
N ASN A 224 9.84 2.12 23.04
CA ASN A 224 8.43 2.35 22.76
C ASN A 224 8.07 1.59 21.46
N PHE A 225 6.95 0.85 21.42
CA PHE A 225 6.48 0.14 20.23
C PHE A 225 5.98 1.10 19.13
N MET A 226 5.26 2.17 19.48
CA MET A 226 4.76 3.12 18.47
C MET A 226 5.88 3.86 17.73
N TYR A 227 7.09 3.87 18.27
CA TYR A 227 8.29 4.49 17.70
C TYR A 227 9.41 3.49 17.37
N SER A 228 9.07 2.20 17.27
CA SER A 228 9.98 1.13 16.82
C SER A 228 9.68 0.65 15.39
N GLY A 229 10.57 -0.17 14.84
CA GLY A 229 10.55 -0.50 13.41
C GLY A 229 10.86 0.71 12.52
N THR A 230 10.85 0.53 11.21
CA THR A 230 11.13 1.63 10.29
C THR A 230 9.97 2.63 10.21
N SER A 231 8.71 2.17 10.26
CA SER A 231 7.55 3.06 10.26
C SER A 231 7.46 3.91 11.52
N GLY A 232 7.70 3.31 12.70
CA GLY A 232 7.66 4.02 13.97
C GLY A 232 8.76 5.06 14.11
N GLN A 233 9.97 4.79 13.61
CA GLN A 233 11.05 5.79 13.56
C GLN A 233 10.70 6.99 12.67
N LEU A 234 10.13 6.75 11.48
CA LEU A 234 9.62 7.82 10.62
C LEU A 234 8.49 8.60 11.31
N ALA A 235 7.52 7.90 11.91
CA ALA A 235 6.38 8.51 12.57
C ALA A 235 6.79 9.32 13.81
N TRP A 236 7.79 8.89 14.56
CA TRP A 236 8.42 9.66 15.64
C TRP A 236 9.00 10.98 15.13
N PHE A 237 9.81 10.92 14.06
CA PHE A 237 10.39 12.12 13.46
C PHE A 237 9.31 13.08 12.96
N LEU A 238 8.27 12.58 12.29
CA LEU A 238 7.16 13.40 11.82
C LEU A 238 6.37 14.04 12.98
N CYS A 239 5.92 13.23 13.95
CA CYS A 239 5.00 13.68 15.00
C CYS A 239 5.67 14.46 16.13
N LYS A 240 6.92 14.13 16.49
CA LYS A 240 7.65 14.77 17.61
C LYS A 240 8.65 15.85 17.19
N ILE A 241 9.07 15.89 15.92
CA ILE A 241 10.01 16.91 15.41
C ILE A 241 9.37 17.76 14.32
N ALA A 242 8.98 17.17 13.18
CA ALA A 242 8.55 17.95 12.01
C ALA A 242 7.25 18.74 12.26
N PHE A 243 6.22 18.10 12.81
CA PHE A 243 4.93 18.75 13.07
C PHE A 243 5.06 19.91 14.09
N PRO A 244 5.72 19.76 15.26
CA PRO A 244 5.98 20.89 16.16
C PRO A 244 6.77 22.03 15.51
N LEU A 245 7.86 21.75 14.78
CA LEU A 245 8.69 22.78 14.14
C LEU A 245 7.94 23.57 13.05
N CYS A 246 6.95 22.95 12.40
CA CYS A 246 6.11 23.59 11.38
C CYS A 246 4.78 24.14 11.94
N GLY A 247 4.64 24.24 13.26
CA GLY A 247 3.47 24.86 13.91
C GLY A 247 2.22 23.96 13.98
N LEU A 248 2.36 22.66 13.74
CA LEU A 248 1.29 21.66 13.78
C LEU A 248 1.25 20.84 15.09
N GLY A 249 1.99 21.25 16.13
CA GLY A 249 1.97 20.59 17.43
C GLY A 249 0.58 20.53 18.10
N TRP A 250 -0.32 21.46 17.74
CA TRP A 250 -1.70 21.50 18.20
C TRP A 250 -2.50 20.22 17.88
N ILE A 251 -2.12 19.47 16.84
CA ILE A 251 -2.80 18.23 16.45
C ILE A 251 -2.67 17.18 17.57
N ALA A 252 -1.45 17.01 18.10
CA ALA A 252 -1.20 16.09 19.21
C ALA A 252 -1.84 16.57 20.53
N ASP A 253 -1.84 17.89 20.77
CA ASP A 253 -2.55 18.47 21.92
C ASP A 253 -4.06 18.23 21.87
N CYS A 254 -4.68 18.26 20.68
CA CYS A 254 -6.11 17.98 20.53
C CYS A 254 -6.42 16.51 20.77
N CYS A 255 -5.59 15.59 20.25
CA CYS A 255 -5.69 14.16 20.54
C CYS A 255 -5.60 13.90 22.06
N LYS A 256 -4.62 14.52 22.73
CA LYS A 256 -4.41 14.39 24.18
C LYS A 256 -5.56 14.96 25.03
N LYS A 257 -6.29 15.96 24.50
CA LYS A 257 -7.48 16.56 25.14
C LYS A 257 -8.80 15.87 24.75
N GLN A 258 -8.76 14.88 23.84
CA GLN A 258 -9.93 14.31 23.18
C GLN A 258 -10.90 15.37 22.61
N THR A 259 -10.33 16.40 21.97
CA THR A 259 -11.08 17.53 21.39
C THR A 259 -12.22 17.04 20.47
N PRO A 260 -13.46 17.58 20.59
CA PRO A 260 -14.55 17.22 19.68
C PRO A 260 -14.21 17.51 18.22
N LYS A 261 -14.67 16.65 17.30
CA LYS A 261 -14.37 16.72 15.88
C LYS A 261 -14.68 18.09 15.25
N GLU A 262 -15.77 18.73 15.63
CA GLU A 262 -16.18 20.04 15.11
C GLU A 262 -15.20 21.15 15.49
N GLU A 263 -14.65 21.09 16.71
CA GLU A 263 -13.62 22.03 17.17
C GLU A 263 -12.25 21.71 16.58
N PHE A 264 -11.90 20.43 16.44
CA PHE A 264 -10.69 20.01 15.74
C PHE A 264 -10.68 20.52 14.29
N ILE A 265 -11.81 20.40 13.58
CA ILE A 265 -11.97 20.91 12.21
C ILE A 265 -11.83 22.44 12.16
N ARG A 266 -12.38 23.18 13.14
CA ARG A 266 -12.20 24.64 13.23
C ARG A 266 -10.72 25.02 13.37
N ILE A 267 -10.00 24.36 14.28
CA ILE A 267 -8.57 24.61 14.50
C ILE A 267 -7.74 24.21 13.26
N ALA A 268 -8.13 23.14 12.55
CA ALA A 268 -7.50 22.75 11.29
C ALA A 268 -7.70 23.80 10.18
N GLN A 269 -8.89 24.41 10.08
CA GLN A 269 -9.15 25.51 9.15
C GLN A 269 -8.33 26.76 9.48
N GLU A 270 -8.16 27.08 10.76
CA GLU A 270 -7.27 28.16 11.24
C GLU A 270 -5.78 27.93 10.84
N HIS A 271 -5.39 26.67 10.57
CA HIS A 271 -4.02 26.26 10.20
C HIS A 271 -3.91 25.67 8.78
N GLU A 272 -4.89 25.91 7.90
CA GLU A 272 -4.97 25.29 6.57
C GLU A 272 -3.70 25.53 5.71
N VAL A 273 -3.09 26.71 5.83
CA VAL A 273 -1.88 27.09 5.09
C VAL A 273 -0.67 26.24 5.55
N GLN A 274 -0.51 26.04 6.86
CA GLN A 274 0.56 25.22 7.44
C GLN A 274 0.38 23.75 7.04
N LEU A 275 -0.87 23.25 7.09
CA LEU A 275 -1.22 21.90 6.65
C LEU A 275 -0.89 21.69 5.16
N LYS A 276 -1.25 22.63 4.28
CA LYS A 276 -0.94 22.58 2.84
C LYS A 276 0.55 22.69 2.54
N ILE A 277 1.29 23.53 3.25
CA ILE A 277 2.75 23.60 3.13
C ILE A 277 3.40 22.26 3.53
N MET A 278 2.92 21.62 4.60
CA MET A 278 3.45 20.33 5.04
C MET A 278 3.07 19.17 4.12
N ALA A 279 1.83 19.13 3.62
CA ALA A 279 1.41 18.18 2.60
C ALA A 279 2.29 18.29 1.35
N TRP A 280 2.44 19.51 0.80
CA TRP A 280 3.28 19.78 -0.36
C TRP A 280 4.75 19.43 -0.13
N LEU A 281 5.31 19.73 1.05
CA LEU A 281 6.70 19.41 1.40
C LEU A 281 6.92 17.89 1.40
N VAL A 282 5.99 17.11 1.97
CA VAL A 282 6.11 15.65 1.94
C VAL A 282 5.89 15.14 0.51
N ASP A 283 4.77 15.44 -0.14
CA ASP A 283 4.45 14.99 -1.50
C ASP A 283 5.58 15.29 -2.52
N THR A 284 6.24 16.45 -2.40
CA THR A 284 7.29 16.89 -3.34
C THR A 284 8.69 16.38 -2.99
N VAL A 285 9.03 16.26 -1.70
CA VAL A 285 10.43 16.09 -1.25
C VAL A 285 10.62 14.80 -0.47
N LEU A 286 9.77 14.55 0.51
CA LEU A 286 9.95 13.42 1.43
C LEU A 286 9.24 12.15 0.97
N TYR A 287 8.23 12.20 0.10
CA TYR A 287 7.35 11.09 -0.26
C TYR A 287 8.11 9.79 -0.59
N ARG A 288 9.03 9.85 -1.58
CA ARG A 288 9.87 8.70 -1.97
C ARG A 288 10.84 8.24 -0.88
N PHE A 289 11.20 9.11 0.07
CA PHE A 289 12.03 8.77 1.22
C PHE A 289 11.20 8.14 2.34
N SER A 290 10.02 8.67 2.67
CA SER A 290 9.09 8.10 3.65
C SER A 290 8.56 6.73 3.24
N CYS A 291 8.28 6.52 1.94
CA CYS A 291 7.81 5.24 1.41
C CYS A 291 8.82 4.09 1.65
N LEU A 292 10.12 4.38 1.68
CA LEU A 292 11.16 3.40 2.06
C LEU A 292 11.01 2.92 3.51
N PHE A 293 10.79 3.83 4.46
CA PHE A 293 10.57 3.47 5.87
C PHE A 293 9.21 2.81 6.11
N ALA A 294 8.26 3.02 5.19
CA ALA A 294 6.95 2.36 5.16
C ALA A 294 6.91 1.11 4.27
N GLY A 295 8.05 0.51 3.88
CA GLY A 295 8.10 -0.77 3.15
C GLY A 295 7.58 -0.75 1.70
N VAL A 296 7.10 0.39 1.20
CA VAL A 296 6.41 0.49 -0.10
C VAL A 296 7.39 0.36 -1.27
N PRO A 297 7.23 -0.64 -2.16
CA PRO A 297 8.13 -0.81 -3.30
C PRO A 297 7.82 0.15 -4.45
N LYS A 298 8.85 0.50 -5.24
CA LYS A 298 8.73 1.41 -6.40
C LYS A 298 7.56 1.04 -7.34
N ARG A 299 7.33 -0.24 -7.59
CA ARG A 299 6.26 -0.71 -8.49
C ARG A 299 4.86 -0.29 -8.05
N GLN A 300 4.61 -0.20 -6.75
CA GLN A 300 3.34 0.30 -6.21
C GLN A 300 3.26 1.83 -6.32
N LEU A 301 4.35 2.55 -6.04
CA LEU A 301 4.43 4.00 -6.25
C LEU A 301 4.17 4.38 -7.73
N ASP A 302 4.63 3.56 -8.67
CA ASP A 302 4.39 3.76 -10.10
C ASP A 302 2.89 3.67 -10.47
N LEU A 303 2.08 2.89 -9.73
CA LEU A 303 0.62 2.78 -9.96
C LEU A 303 -0.14 4.06 -9.59
N GLY A 304 0.37 4.83 -8.63
CA GLY A 304 -0.23 6.08 -8.17
C GLY A 304 0.44 7.34 -8.75
N ALA A 305 1.48 7.19 -9.58
CA ALA A 305 2.34 8.29 -10.03
C ALA A 305 1.66 9.37 -10.90
N HIS A 306 0.44 9.11 -11.38
CA HIS A 306 -0.42 10.07 -12.08
C HIS A 306 -1.28 10.92 -11.15
N ARG A 307 -1.47 10.54 -9.88
CA ARG A 307 -2.20 11.34 -8.89
C ARG A 307 -1.26 12.36 -8.24
N PRO A 308 -1.49 13.68 -8.40
CA PRO A 308 -0.80 14.69 -7.61
C PRO A 308 -1.34 14.73 -6.17
N ASN A 309 -0.51 15.24 -5.25
CA ASN A 309 -0.87 15.58 -3.88
C ASN A 309 -1.51 14.41 -3.09
N SER A 310 -0.92 13.21 -3.19
CA SER A 310 -1.45 12.00 -2.54
C SER A 310 -1.54 12.14 -1.02
N LEU A 311 -0.54 12.72 -0.35
CA LEU A 311 -0.61 12.96 1.09
C LEU A 311 -1.57 14.10 1.43
N GLU A 312 -1.70 15.15 0.62
CA GLU A 312 -2.73 16.18 0.87
C GLU A 312 -4.13 15.54 0.96
N ARG A 313 -4.43 14.56 0.09
CA ARG A 313 -5.70 13.82 0.10
C ARG A 313 -5.86 12.97 1.36
N VAL A 314 -4.81 12.28 1.80
CA VAL A 314 -4.79 11.50 3.06
C VAL A 314 -5.01 12.43 4.27
N LEU A 315 -4.32 13.56 4.34
CA LEU A 315 -4.48 14.55 5.41
C LEU A 315 -5.88 15.16 5.43
N GLN A 316 -6.45 15.51 4.27
CA GLN A 316 -7.84 15.97 4.17
C GLN A 316 -8.81 14.89 4.66
N HIS A 317 -8.60 13.62 4.30
CA HIS A 317 -9.43 12.50 4.76
C HIS A 317 -9.38 12.33 6.29
N ILE A 318 -8.18 12.30 6.88
CA ILE A 318 -7.99 12.18 8.33
C ILE A 318 -8.69 13.33 9.06
N ILE A 319 -8.46 14.57 8.63
CA ILE A 319 -8.92 15.79 9.32
C ILE A 319 -10.43 15.99 9.22
N TYR A 320 -11.03 15.75 8.05
CA TYR A 320 -12.44 16.08 7.80
C TYR A 320 -13.36 14.85 7.83
N ASN A 321 -12.91 13.67 7.39
CA ASN A 321 -13.77 12.49 7.27
C ASN A 321 -13.75 11.62 8.54
N THR A 322 -12.60 11.44 9.20
CA THR A 322 -12.47 10.63 10.44
C THR A 322 -12.71 11.46 11.71
N ASP A 323 -12.83 10.86 12.91
CA ASP A 323 -12.59 11.56 14.18
C ASP A 323 -11.18 11.20 14.67
N LEU A 324 -10.24 12.11 14.45
CA LEU A 324 -8.84 11.89 14.81
C LEU A 324 -8.64 11.69 16.31
N CYS A 325 -9.41 12.39 17.14
CA CYS A 325 -9.15 12.45 18.58
C CYS A 325 -9.75 11.24 19.32
N LYS A 326 -10.83 10.64 18.81
CA LYS A 326 -11.61 9.61 19.54
C LYS A 326 -11.72 8.25 18.87
N ASP A 327 -11.57 8.15 17.55
CA ASP A 327 -11.83 6.91 16.79
C ASP A 327 -10.62 6.47 15.95
N ASN A 328 -9.83 7.42 15.43
CA ASN A 328 -8.71 7.14 14.55
C ASN A 328 -7.40 6.79 15.30
N TYR A 329 -7.37 5.61 15.92
CA TYR A 329 -6.22 5.12 16.70
C TYR A 329 -4.93 4.98 15.88
N PHE A 330 -5.01 4.87 14.55
CA PHE A 330 -3.85 4.81 13.66
C PHE A 330 -2.99 6.07 13.82
N TYR A 331 -3.55 7.23 13.47
CA TYR A 331 -2.79 8.48 13.53
C TYR A 331 -2.68 9.05 14.96
N ALA A 332 -3.73 8.88 15.80
CA ALA A 332 -3.68 9.30 17.20
C ALA A 332 -2.56 8.58 17.97
N GLY A 333 -2.38 7.27 17.73
CA GLY A 333 -1.35 6.46 18.37
C GLY A 333 0.07 6.98 18.11
N TYR A 334 0.39 7.36 16.86
CA TYR A 334 1.70 7.96 16.55
C TYR A 334 1.85 9.41 17.03
N LEU A 335 0.76 10.19 17.09
CA LEU A 335 0.79 11.55 17.62
C LEU A 335 1.08 11.58 19.12
N LEU A 336 0.47 10.68 19.88
CA LEU A 336 0.66 10.54 21.32
C LEU A 336 1.95 9.76 21.65
N GLY A 337 2.16 8.61 21.00
CA GLY A 337 3.19 7.61 21.31
C GLY A 337 2.67 6.41 22.11
N GLU A 338 1.35 6.33 22.26
CA GLU A 338 0.60 5.37 23.07
C GLU A 338 -0.84 5.32 22.54
N TRP A 339 -1.55 4.23 22.79
CA TRP A 339 -3.00 4.15 22.59
C TRP A 339 -3.75 4.39 23.92
N THR A 340 -4.99 4.87 23.82
CA THR A 340 -5.85 5.13 24.99
C THR A 340 -6.98 4.12 25.04
N GLU A 341 -7.53 3.81 26.23
CA GLU A 341 -8.60 2.81 26.39
C GLU A 341 -9.80 3.05 25.46
N THR A 342 -10.13 4.32 25.19
CA THR A 342 -11.24 4.74 24.33
C THR A 342 -10.89 4.82 22.84
N ASN A 343 -9.60 4.87 22.48
CA ASN A 343 -9.13 5.06 21.11
C ASN A 343 -7.92 4.13 20.87
N CYS A 344 -8.23 2.85 20.64
CA CYS A 344 -7.29 1.74 20.45
C CYS A 344 -7.87 0.62 19.55
N PRO A 345 -7.03 -0.22 18.92
CA PRO A 345 -7.46 -1.43 18.22
C PRO A 345 -8.33 -2.35 19.07
N ARG A 346 -9.27 -3.11 18.45
CA ARG A 346 -10.20 -3.99 19.20
C ARG A 346 -9.50 -5.03 20.08
N TYR A 347 -8.36 -5.57 19.67
CA TYR A 347 -7.61 -6.54 20.48
C TYR A 347 -7.02 -5.96 21.78
N LEU A 348 -7.00 -4.63 21.93
CA LEU A 348 -6.63 -3.90 23.14
C LEU A 348 -7.83 -3.42 23.96
N GLN A 349 -9.06 -3.74 23.56
CA GLN A 349 -10.26 -3.40 24.32
C GLN A 349 -10.64 -4.55 25.26
N ARG A 350 -10.79 -4.25 26.56
CA ARG A 350 -11.06 -5.25 27.61
C ARG A 350 -12.21 -6.21 27.29
N GLN A 351 -13.26 -5.70 26.65
CA GLN A 351 -14.46 -6.46 26.25
C GLN A 351 -14.21 -7.63 25.27
N TYR A 352 -13.08 -7.63 24.55
CA TYR A 352 -12.75 -8.69 23.58
C TYR A 352 -11.61 -9.61 24.04
N TYR A 353 -10.89 -9.26 25.12
CA TYR A 353 -9.66 -9.93 25.52
C TYR A 353 -9.85 -11.41 25.92
N ASP A 354 -10.88 -11.71 26.71
CA ASP A 354 -11.16 -13.09 27.15
C ASP A 354 -11.59 -13.99 25.98
N GLN A 355 -12.34 -13.45 25.01
CA GLN A 355 -12.73 -14.15 23.78
C GLN A 355 -11.52 -14.39 22.86
N LEU A 356 -10.64 -13.39 22.73
CA LEU A 356 -9.41 -13.49 21.95
C LEU A 356 -8.46 -14.55 22.56
N ARG A 357 -8.25 -14.51 23.88
CA ARG A 357 -7.55 -15.56 24.64
C ARG A 357 -8.18 -16.93 24.44
N ALA A 358 -9.50 -17.04 24.53
CA ALA A 358 -10.22 -18.30 24.32
C ALA A 358 -10.15 -18.82 22.87
N THR A 359 -9.92 -17.95 21.88
CA THR A 359 -9.68 -18.36 20.49
C THR A 359 -8.24 -18.80 20.27
N ILE A 360 -7.27 -18.06 20.81
CA ILE A 360 -5.84 -18.42 20.73
C ILE A 360 -5.58 -19.75 21.43
N ASN A 361 -6.18 -19.99 22.61
CA ASN A 361 -6.08 -21.25 23.36
C ASN A 361 -6.87 -22.43 22.74
N LYS A 362 -7.46 -22.26 21.54
CA LYS A 362 -8.00 -23.34 20.69
C LYS A 362 -7.08 -23.63 19.48
N ASP A 363 -5.83 -23.14 19.52
CA ASP A 363 -4.83 -23.24 18.45
C ASP A 363 -5.29 -22.72 17.08
N LYS A 364 -6.19 -21.74 17.08
CA LYS A 364 -6.74 -21.09 15.87
C LYS A 364 -5.82 -20.05 15.22
N LEU A 365 -4.59 -19.87 15.69
CA LEU A 365 -3.60 -18.95 15.13
C LEU A 365 -2.32 -19.67 14.71
N HIS A 366 -2.18 -19.83 13.40
CA HIS A 366 -1.01 -20.38 12.70
C HIS A 366 -0.15 -19.23 12.17
N LEU A 367 1.15 -19.24 12.47
CA LEU A 367 2.12 -18.25 11.98
C LEU A 367 3.06 -18.91 10.97
N PHE A 368 3.31 -18.26 9.83
CA PHE A 368 4.17 -18.79 8.78
C PHE A 368 5.20 -17.75 8.32
N HIS A 369 6.48 -18.05 8.48
CA HIS A 369 7.57 -17.24 7.94
C HIS A 369 7.92 -17.71 6.51
N GLY A 370 7.68 -16.84 5.53
CA GLY A 370 7.94 -17.11 4.12
C GLY A 370 6.94 -16.40 3.20
N SER A 371 6.83 -16.86 1.95
CA SER A 371 5.88 -16.28 0.99
C SER A 371 4.47 -16.85 1.15
N PHE A 372 3.49 -16.09 0.67
CA PHE A 372 2.09 -16.53 0.55
C PHE A 372 1.99 -17.80 -0.32
N VAL A 373 2.80 -17.91 -1.37
CA VAL A 373 2.98 -19.12 -2.21
C VAL A 373 3.57 -20.30 -1.42
N MET A 374 4.59 -20.10 -0.59
CA MET A 374 5.18 -21.17 0.25
C MET A 374 4.14 -21.69 1.24
N CYS A 375 3.47 -20.80 1.97
CA CYS A 375 2.38 -21.15 2.88
C CYS A 375 1.27 -21.93 2.17
N CYS A 376 0.83 -21.50 0.99
CA CYS A 376 -0.21 -22.22 0.23
C CYS A 376 0.26 -23.61 -0.22
N ASN A 377 1.54 -23.81 -0.56
CA ASN A 377 2.08 -25.13 -0.88
C ASN A 377 2.09 -26.04 0.36
N GLU A 378 2.63 -25.55 1.48
CA GLU A 378 2.79 -26.31 2.73
C GLU A 378 1.48 -26.50 3.53
N THR A 379 0.41 -25.76 3.21
CA THR A 379 -0.92 -25.95 3.81
C THR A 379 -1.59 -27.23 3.26
N ASP A 380 -1.34 -28.35 3.90
CA ASP A 380 -2.08 -29.60 3.71
C ASP A 380 -3.18 -29.75 4.77
N GLY A 381 -4.42 -29.37 4.44
CA GLY A 381 -5.53 -29.42 5.39
C GLY A 381 -6.82 -28.73 4.94
N ARG A 382 -7.40 -27.98 5.87
CA ARG A 382 -8.67 -27.24 5.71
C ARG A 382 -8.55 -26.18 4.59
N PRO A 383 -9.55 -26.04 3.70
CA PRO A 383 -9.51 -25.04 2.65
C PRO A 383 -9.82 -23.64 3.20
N PHE A 384 -9.07 -22.62 2.76
CA PHE A 384 -9.31 -21.24 3.16
C PHE A 384 -10.65 -20.73 2.62
N THR A 385 -11.44 -20.06 3.46
CA THR A 385 -12.71 -19.43 3.07
C THR A 385 -12.56 -17.93 2.76
N VAL A 386 -11.52 -17.29 3.28
CA VAL A 386 -11.16 -15.90 2.99
C VAL A 386 -9.66 -15.80 2.75
N ALA A 387 -9.25 -14.98 1.79
CA ALA A 387 -7.87 -14.54 1.61
C ALA A 387 -7.83 -13.01 1.61
N SER A 388 -7.24 -12.42 2.64
CA SER A 388 -6.97 -10.99 2.70
C SER A 388 -5.54 -10.74 2.22
N LEU A 389 -5.40 -10.35 0.95
CA LEU A 389 -4.10 -10.18 0.30
C LEU A 389 -3.41 -8.86 0.67
N LEU A 390 -4.05 -8.02 1.51
CA LEU A 390 -3.69 -6.61 1.70
C LEU A 390 -3.46 -5.97 0.31
N ASP A 391 -2.28 -5.39 0.06
CA ASP A 391 -1.93 -4.64 -1.15
C ASP A 391 -0.80 -5.27 -1.99
N HIS A 392 -0.16 -6.36 -1.54
CA HIS A 392 1.07 -6.89 -2.16
C HIS A 392 0.90 -7.37 -3.63
N MET A 393 -0.34 -7.50 -4.09
CA MET A 393 -0.70 -7.62 -5.52
C MET A 393 -0.12 -6.49 -6.38
N ASP A 394 0.00 -5.27 -5.83
CA ASP A 394 0.64 -4.12 -6.46
C ASP A 394 2.15 -4.33 -6.66
N TRP A 395 2.78 -5.09 -5.76
CA TRP A 395 4.22 -5.29 -5.72
C TRP A 395 4.69 -6.30 -6.78
N MET A 396 3.80 -7.19 -7.22
CA MET A 396 4.12 -8.32 -8.10
C MET A 396 3.82 -8.03 -9.59
N PRO A 397 4.63 -8.57 -10.54
CA PRO A 397 4.32 -8.54 -11.97
C PRO A 397 3.19 -9.53 -12.31
N ILE A 398 2.57 -9.36 -13.49
CA ILE A 398 1.41 -10.14 -13.93
C ILE A 398 1.65 -11.67 -13.95
N PRO A 399 2.83 -12.21 -14.34
CA PRO A 399 3.11 -13.65 -14.23
C PRO A 399 2.97 -14.19 -12.80
N ASP A 400 3.50 -13.46 -11.82
CA ASP A 400 3.55 -13.89 -10.42
C ASP A 400 2.17 -13.80 -9.77
N VAL A 401 1.44 -12.70 -10.01
CA VAL A 401 0.01 -12.58 -9.62
C VAL A 401 -0.84 -13.67 -10.27
N SER A 402 -0.56 -14.05 -11.52
CA SER A 402 -1.27 -15.16 -12.17
C SER A 402 -0.94 -16.53 -11.56
N ALA A 403 0.29 -16.73 -11.09
CA ALA A 403 0.72 -17.99 -10.47
C ALA A 403 0.17 -18.13 -9.05
N GLU A 404 0.24 -17.07 -8.24
CA GLU A 404 -0.26 -17.09 -6.87
C GLU A 404 -1.79 -17.20 -6.81
N ILE A 405 -2.53 -16.41 -7.60
CA ILE A 405 -4.00 -16.49 -7.62
C ILE A 405 -4.48 -17.87 -8.13
N ALA A 406 -3.70 -18.55 -8.97
CA ALA A 406 -3.98 -19.93 -9.36
C ALA A 406 -3.74 -20.94 -8.22
N LEU A 407 -2.61 -20.82 -7.50
CA LEU A 407 -2.31 -21.69 -6.35
C LEU A 407 -3.29 -21.46 -5.19
N LEU A 408 -3.52 -20.21 -4.81
CA LEU A 408 -4.48 -19.83 -3.77
C LEU A 408 -5.88 -20.37 -4.08
N ALA A 409 -6.40 -20.12 -5.29
CA ALA A 409 -7.73 -20.61 -5.67
C ALA A 409 -7.85 -22.15 -5.62
N SER A 410 -6.74 -22.90 -5.76
CA SER A 410 -6.72 -24.36 -5.61
C SER A 410 -6.73 -24.84 -4.15
N LYS A 411 -6.38 -23.96 -3.20
CA LYS A 411 -6.36 -24.21 -1.74
C LYS A 411 -7.56 -23.56 -1.01
N MET A 412 -8.51 -22.98 -1.74
CA MET A 412 -9.70 -22.30 -1.21
C MET A 412 -11.00 -23.12 -1.32
N ASP A 413 -11.97 -22.79 -0.46
CA ASP A 413 -13.33 -23.32 -0.51
C ASP A 413 -14.03 -22.88 -1.81
N THR A 414 -14.40 -23.83 -2.67
CA THR A 414 -14.96 -23.51 -4.00
C THR A 414 -16.37 -22.92 -3.96
N ALA A 415 -17.07 -23.02 -2.83
CA ALA A 415 -18.43 -22.50 -2.64
C ALA A 415 -18.47 -21.20 -1.83
N ARG A 416 -17.51 -20.99 -0.92
CA ARG A 416 -17.46 -19.86 0.03
C ARG A 416 -16.21 -18.97 -0.07
N GLY A 417 -15.23 -19.37 -0.89
CA GLY A 417 -13.93 -18.72 -1.04
C GLY A 417 -14.03 -17.28 -1.55
N ARG A 418 -13.45 -16.36 -0.77
CA ARG A 418 -13.48 -14.91 -0.98
C ARG A 418 -12.06 -14.34 -1.04
N ILE A 419 -11.66 -13.79 -2.19
CA ILE A 419 -10.35 -13.15 -2.36
C ILE A 419 -10.55 -11.63 -2.28
N PHE A 420 -9.88 -10.98 -1.33
CA PHE A 420 -9.96 -9.55 -1.07
C PHE A 420 -8.59 -8.90 -1.18
N TRP A 421 -8.54 -7.69 -1.73
CA TRP A 421 -7.32 -6.89 -1.78
C TRP A 421 -7.61 -5.38 -1.76
N ARG A 422 -6.62 -4.63 -1.27
CA ARG A 422 -6.46 -3.18 -1.36
C ARG A 422 -5.48 -2.87 -2.50
N SER A 423 -5.47 -1.64 -3.01
CA SER A 423 -4.52 -1.23 -4.06
C SER A 423 -4.30 0.28 -4.12
N TYR A 424 -3.11 0.66 -4.59
CA TYR A 424 -2.67 2.02 -4.90
C TYR A 424 -2.94 2.43 -6.36
N ALA A 425 -3.70 1.62 -7.12
CA ALA A 425 -4.24 1.96 -8.44
C ALA A 425 -5.74 2.31 -8.35
N ASP A 426 -6.23 3.31 -9.10
CA ASP A 426 -7.66 3.66 -9.14
C ASP A 426 -8.56 2.45 -9.50
N ASP A 427 -8.13 1.69 -10.50
CA ASP A 427 -8.77 0.52 -11.08
C ASP A 427 -7.87 -0.73 -10.97
N ILE A 428 -8.42 -1.90 -11.30
CA ILE A 428 -7.74 -3.20 -11.22
C ILE A 428 -6.61 -3.27 -12.27
N HIS A 429 -5.36 -3.06 -11.85
CA HIS A 429 -4.19 -3.01 -12.74
C HIS A 429 -3.76 -4.39 -13.30
N SER A 430 -4.08 -5.48 -12.60
CA SER A 430 -3.64 -6.83 -12.94
C SER A 430 -4.78 -7.66 -13.56
N PRO A 431 -4.68 -8.11 -14.84
CA PRO A 431 -5.77 -8.84 -15.49
C PRO A 431 -6.20 -10.15 -14.79
N PRO A 432 -5.31 -10.98 -14.20
CA PRO A 432 -5.73 -12.14 -13.40
C PRO A 432 -6.75 -11.79 -12.32
N LEU A 433 -6.58 -10.65 -11.63
CA LEU A 433 -7.52 -10.15 -10.64
C LEU A 433 -8.83 -9.67 -11.28
N HIS A 434 -8.76 -8.99 -12.42
CA HIS A 434 -9.95 -8.56 -13.16
C HIS A 434 -10.82 -9.76 -13.61
N TRP A 435 -10.19 -10.88 -13.99
CA TRP A 435 -10.90 -12.10 -14.38
C TRP A 435 -11.60 -12.84 -13.24
N LEU A 436 -11.30 -12.53 -11.98
CA LEU A 436 -12.09 -12.97 -10.83
C LEU A 436 -13.47 -12.28 -10.77
N LYS A 437 -13.71 -11.24 -11.58
CA LYS A 437 -14.89 -10.36 -11.54
C LYS A 437 -15.12 -9.72 -10.16
N PRO A 438 -14.13 -9.04 -9.57
CA PRO A 438 -14.30 -8.43 -8.26
C PRO A 438 -15.39 -7.34 -8.28
N LEU A 439 -16.05 -7.23 -7.13
CA LEU A 439 -16.88 -6.09 -6.78
C LEU A 439 -16.00 -5.04 -6.09
N ARG A 440 -16.25 -3.77 -6.39
CA ARG A 440 -15.68 -2.65 -5.62
C ARG A 440 -16.28 -2.69 -4.22
N VAL A 441 -15.43 -2.63 -3.20
CA VAL A 441 -15.85 -2.52 -1.80
C VAL A 441 -16.25 -1.07 -1.51
N ASP A 442 -17.29 -0.90 -0.70
CA ASP A 442 -17.58 0.39 -0.07
C ASP A 442 -16.67 0.56 1.16
N ASP A 443 -15.56 1.28 0.95
CA ASP A 443 -14.58 1.64 1.98
C ASP A 443 -14.98 2.93 2.75
N THR A 444 -16.24 3.36 2.67
CA THR A 444 -16.75 4.49 3.47
C THR A 444 -16.59 4.21 4.97
N GLY A 445 -15.87 5.13 5.64
CA GLY A 445 -15.52 5.02 7.05
C GLY A 445 -14.24 4.21 7.33
N ASP A 446 -13.40 3.95 6.32
CA ASP A 446 -11.99 3.63 6.54
C ASP A 446 -11.32 4.79 7.29
N LYS A 447 -10.64 4.48 8.40
CA LYS A 447 -9.91 5.45 9.21
C LYS A 447 -8.51 5.76 8.66
N VAL A 448 -7.97 4.93 7.77
CA VAL A 448 -6.61 5.10 7.24
C VAL A 448 -6.61 5.94 5.96
N GLY A 449 -7.35 5.56 4.91
CA GLY A 449 -7.46 6.32 3.66
C GLY A 449 -6.20 6.31 2.78
N MET A 450 -5.23 5.44 3.06
CA MET A 450 -3.97 5.33 2.30
C MET A 450 -4.14 4.66 0.94
N TYR A 451 -5.12 3.75 0.81
CA TYR A 451 -5.40 3.03 -0.42
C TYR A 451 -6.40 3.78 -1.30
N PHE A 452 -6.33 3.56 -2.61
CA PHE A 452 -7.18 4.25 -3.58
C PHE A 452 -8.42 3.42 -3.95
N SER A 453 -8.48 2.18 -3.45
CA SER A 453 -9.01 1.05 -4.18
C SER A 453 -9.12 -0.16 -3.26
N THR A 454 -10.33 -0.71 -3.13
CA THR A 454 -10.60 -1.90 -2.31
C THR A 454 -11.57 -2.81 -3.05
N TRP A 455 -11.26 -4.11 -3.12
CA TRP A 455 -11.93 -5.06 -4.00
C TRP A 455 -12.14 -6.42 -3.32
N ILE A 456 -13.24 -7.10 -3.68
CA ILE A 456 -13.50 -8.49 -3.29
C ILE A 456 -14.07 -9.30 -4.45
N ALA A 457 -13.55 -10.49 -4.67
CA ALA A 457 -14.07 -11.47 -5.61
C ALA A 457 -14.52 -12.76 -4.91
N TYR A 458 -15.56 -13.38 -5.45
CA TYR A 458 -16.16 -14.60 -4.93
C TYR A 458 -15.88 -15.76 -5.91
N LEU A 459 -15.25 -16.84 -5.42
CA LEU A 459 -14.78 -17.92 -6.29
C LEU A 459 -15.91 -18.75 -6.92
N ASN A 460 -17.11 -18.72 -6.34
CA ASN A 460 -18.30 -19.36 -6.88
C ASN A 460 -18.87 -18.61 -8.10
N ASP A 461 -18.93 -17.28 -8.07
CA ASP A 461 -19.54 -16.41 -9.09
C ASP A 461 -18.70 -16.25 -10.37
N THR A 462 -17.38 -16.48 -10.31
CA THR A 462 -16.55 -16.46 -11.51
C THR A 462 -16.72 -17.73 -12.35
N ASN A 463 -16.83 -17.55 -13.67
CA ASN A 463 -16.78 -18.64 -14.67
C ASN A 463 -15.34 -18.84 -15.20
N ILE A 464 -14.37 -18.07 -14.70
CA ILE A 464 -12.95 -18.26 -14.96
C ILE A 464 -12.39 -19.22 -13.93
N GLU A 465 -11.45 -20.03 -14.36
CA GLU A 465 -10.65 -20.90 -13.51
C GLU A 465 -9.24 -20.31 -13.47
N PRO A 466 -8.79 -19.76 -12.34
CA PRO A 466 -7.38 -19.48 -12.12
C PRO A 466 -6.59 -20.77 -12.35
N SER A 467 -5.61 -20.73 -13.26
CA SER A 467 -4.85 -21.92 -13.66
C SER A 467 -3.38 -21.54 -13.79
N PRO A 468 -2.43 -22.44 -13.46
CA PRO A 468 -1.00 -22.14 -13.56
C PRO A 468 -0.57 -21.87 -15.01
N ARG A 469 0.57 -21.17 -15.15
CA ARG A 469 1.21 -20.83 -16.42
C ARG A 469 2.63 -21.37 -16.42
N ILE A 470 3.11 -21.78 -17.59
CA ILE A 470 4.53 -22.08 -17.81
C ILE A 470 5.19 -20.79 -18.27
N ASP A 471 6.20 -20.31 -17.53
CA ASP A 471 7.11 -19.33 -18.08
C ASP A 471 7.99 -20.00 -19.15
N THR A 472 7.97 -19.48 -20.36
CA THR A 472 8.72 -19.98 -21.51
C THR A 472 9.88 -19.06 -21.93
N LEU A 473 10.20 -18.05 -21.12
CA LEU A 473 11.30 -17.08 -21.33
C LEU A 473 12.70 -17.68 -21.14
N ALA A 474 12.81 -18.94 -20.71
CA ALA A 474 14.07 -19.69 -20.62
C ALA A 474 14.76 -19.93 -21.98
N VAL A 475 14.12 -19.56 -23.11
CA VAL A 475 14.77 -19.52 -24.43
C VAL A 475 15.71 -18.31 -24.49
N ALA A 476 16.98 -18.54 -24.14
CA ALA A 476 18.02 -17.50 -24.15
C ALA A 476 18.05 -16.74 -25.49
N PRO A 477 18.12 -15.39 -25.48
CA PRO A 477 18.06 -14.60 -26.71
C PRO A 477 19.28 -14.89 -27.59
N LYS A 478 19.06 -15.56 -28.74
CA LYS A 478 20.09 -15.77 -29.76
C LYS A 478 20.66 -14.40 -30.16
N GLY A 479 21.98 -14.27 -30.26
CA GLY A 479 22.66 -12.97 -30.38
C GLY A 479 22.21 -12.15 -31.61
N VAL A 480 22.40 -10.81 -31.57
CA VAL A 480 21.86 -9.85 -32.56
C VAL A 480 22.13 -10.26 -34.02
N VAL A 481 23.31 -10.79 -34.33
CA VAL A 481 23.67 -11.28 -35.67
C VAL A 481 22.78 -12.46 -36.13
N SER A 482 22.44 -13.37 -35.22
CA SER A 482 21.51 -14.48 -35.49
C SER A 482 20.08 -13.97 -35.74
N GLN A 483 19.60 -13.00 -34.95
CA GLN A 483 18.28 -12.40 -35.15
C GLN A 483 18.17 -11.67 -36.50
N LEU A 484 19.20 -10.92 -36.88
CA LEU A 484 19.28 -10.27 -38.20
C LEU A 484 19.29 -11.29 -39.35
N TRP A 485 20.11 -12.35 -39.24
CA TRP A 485 20.19 -13.40 -40.26
C TRP A 485 18.86 -14.16 -40.40
N THR A 486 18.16 -14.41 -39.30
CA THR A 486 16.82 -15.01 -39.31
C THR A 486 15.78 -14.09 -39.93
N GLY A 487 15.80 -12.78 -39.60
CA GLY A 487 14.91 -11.80 -40.24
C GLY A 487 15.11 -11.73 -41.75
N VAL A 488 16.36 -11.71 -42.21
CA VAL A 488 16.71 -11.76 -43.65
C VAL A 488 16.20 -13.04 -44.32
N LYS A 489 16.39 -14.21 -43.69
CA LYS A 489 15.81 -15.49 -44.19
C LYS A 489 14.28 -15.39 -44.33
N ILE A 490 13.57 -14.93 -43.29
CA ILE A 490 12.09 -14.86 -43.29
C ILE A 490 11.57 -13.95 -44.41
N VAL A 491 12.20 -12.79 -44.63
CA VAL A 491 11.78 -11.83 -45.68
C VAL A 491 12.15 -12.30 -47.08
N THR A 492 13.26 -13.02 -47.26
CA THR A 492 13.70 -13.53 -48.57
C THR A 492 13.05 -14.86 -48.96
N PHE A 493 12.59 -15.66 -47.99
CA PHE A 493 12.06 -17.00 -48.24
C PHE A 493 10.89 -17.04 -49.25
N PRO A 494 9.91 -16.13 -49.28
CA PRO A 494 8.85 -16.15 -50.29
C PRO A 494 9.38 -16.05 -51.73
N PHE A 495 10.41 -15.25 -51.95
CA PHE A 495 11.06 -15.09 -53.26
C PHE A 495 11.91 -16.31 -53.63
N ILE A 496 12.68 -16.83 -52.68
CA ILE A 496 13.49 -18.05 -52.85
C ILE A 496 12.59 -19.27 -53.10
N GLN A 497 11.47 -19.38 -52.36
CA GLN A 497 10.47 -20.43 -52.52
C GLN A 497 9.76 -20.32 -53.88
N ALA A 498 9.45 -19.12 -54.36
CA ALA A 498 8.90 -18.93 -55.70
C ALA A 498 9.85 -19.51 -56.76
N ILE A 499 11.14 -19.14 -56.72
CA ILE A 499 12.18 -19.63 -57.63
C ILE A 499 12.32 -21.17 -57.55
N LEU A 500 12.46 -21.74 -56.35
CA LEU A 500 12.54 -23.20 -56.15
C LEU A 500 11.25 -23.94 -56.52
N SER A 501 10.09 -23.27 -56.46
CA SER A 501 8.81 -23.91 -56.75
C SER A 501 8.62 -24.22 -58.24
N MET A 502 9.26 -23.43 -59.13
CA MET A 502 9.20 -23.58 -60.58
C MET A 502 9.76 -24.93 -61.10
N GLY A 503 10.61 -25.60 -60.32
CA GLY A 503 11.31 -26.82 -60.77
C GLY A 503 10.63 -28.17 -60.51
N ALA A 504 9.45 -28.24 -59.89
CA ALA A 504 8.82 -29.53 -59.58
C ALA A 504 7.28 -29.48 -59.46
N GLY A 505 6.57 -30.27 -60.27
CA GLY A 505 5.11 -30.45 -60.19
C GLY A 505 4.69 -31.55 -59.21
N GLY A 506 3.62 -31.33 -58.44
CA GLY A 506 3.04 -32.35 -57.56
C GLY A 506 1.91 -31.81 -56.67
N LYS A 507 0.82 -32.57 -56.55
CA LYS A 507 -0.23 -32.28 -55.56
C LYS A 507 0.31 -32.55 -54.14
N ASN A 508 -0.21 -31.84 -53.13
CA ASN A 508 0.28 -31.80 -51.74
C ASN A 508 1.63 -31.07 -51.50
N LYS A 509 2.20 -30.38 -52.49
CA LYS A 509 3.47 -29.62 -52.34
C LYS A 509 3.42 -28.53 -51.26
N HIS A 510 2.28 -27.84 -51.09
CA HIS A 510 2.16 -26.71 -50.14
C HIS A 510 2.22 -27.17 -48.67
N ALA A 511 1.46 -28.20 -48.29
CA ALA A 511 1.46 -28.74 -46.92
C ALA A 511 2.86 -29.24 -46.52
N LYS A 512 3.47 -30.10 -47.35
CA LYS A 512 4.83 -30.61 -47.09
C LYS A 512 5.91 -29.53 -47.08
N ALA A 513 5.77 -28.49 -47.91
CA ALA A 513 6.69 -27.35 -47.86
C ALA A 513 6.54 -26.51 -46.58
N MET A 514 5.33 -26.41 -46.03
CA MET A 514 5.09 -25.73 -44.74
C MET A 514 5.60 -26.58 -43.57
N GLU A 515 5.33 -27.89 -43.56
CA GLU A 515 5.91 -28.82 -42.57
C GLU A 515 7.44 -28.74 -42.57
N ALA A 516 8.08 -28.80 -43.74
CA ALA A 516 9.54 -28.70 -43.87
C ALA A 516 10.09 -27.32 -43.45
N PHE A 517 9.36 -26.23 -43.73
CA PHE A 517 9.72 -24.88 -43.28
C PHE A 517 9.73 -24.79 -41.75
N TYR A 518 8.67 -25.24 -41.08
CA TYR A 518 8.60 -25.21 -39.62
C TYR A 518 9.58 -26.20 -38.96
N ALA A 519 9.76 -27.41 -39.51
CA ALA A 519 10.56 -28.48 -38.92
C ALA A 519 12.08 -28.20 -38.82
N HIS A 520 12.61 -27.21 -39.56
CA HIS A 520 14.02 -26.81 -39.48
C HIS A 520 14.24 -25.34 -39.09
N GLN A 521 13.17 -24.57 -38.87
CA GLN A 521 13.29 -23.15 -38.50
C GLN A 521 12.48 -22.75 -37.26
N LYS A 522 11.71 -23.66 -36.62
CA LYS A 522 10.84 -23.31 -35.47
C LYS A 522 11.56 -22.45 -34.42
N GLU A 523 12.70 -22.89 -33.90
CA GLU A 523 13.41 -22.15 -32.83
C GLU A 523 13.92 -20.77 -33.26
N ASP A 524 14.45 -20.65 -34.48
CA ASP A 524 14.92 -19.37 -35.01
C ASP A 524 13.73 -18.42 -35.24
N TYR A 525 12.67 -18.93 -35.86
CA TYR A 525 11.44 -18.21 -36.16
C TYR A 525 10.70 -17.75 -34.89
N ASP A 526 10.60 -18.61 -33.88
CA ASP A 526 10.01 -18.26 -32.59
C ASP A 526 10.89 -17.25 -31.83
N SER A 527 12.21 -17.43 -31.80
CA SER A 527 13.14 -16.47 -31.18
C SER A 527 13.06 -15.08 -31.84
N PHE A 528 12.96 -15.02 -33.17
CA PHE A 528 12.72 -13.77 -33.90
C PHE A 528 11.35 -13.15 -33.55
N ARG A 529 10.31 -13.98 -33.40
CA ARG A 529 8.97 -13.50 -33.03
C ARG A 529 8.85 -13.01 -31.60
N GLU A 530 9.54 -13.59 -30.62
CA GLU A 530 9.54 -13.04 -29.24
C GLU A 530 10.14 -11.62 -29.19
N GLY A 531 11.16 -11.34 -30.02
CA GLY A 531 11.74 -9.99 -30.14
C GLY A 531 10.78 -8.92 -30.68
N LEU A 532 9.83 -9.32 -31.54
CA LEU A 532 8.77 -8.45 -32.08
C LEU A 532 7.55 -8.39 -31.16
N LEU A 533 7.10 -9.54 -30.64
CA LEU A 533 5.85 -9.70 -29.90
C LEU A 533 6.06 -9.53 -28.40
N LYS A 534 6.68 -8.42 -27.98
CA LYS A 534 7.06 -8.15 -26.57
C LYS A 534 5.90 -8.21 -25.57
N ALA A 535 4.65 -8.07 -26.04
CA ALA A 535 3.43 -8.20 -25.24
C ALA A 535 2.90 -9.65 -25.12
N ARG A 536 3.41 -10.62 -25.90
CA ARG A 536 2.95 -12.02 -25.90
C ARG A 536 3.04 -12.67 -24.51
N PRO A 537 4.16 -12.63 -23.77
CA PRO A 537 4.22 -13.26 -22.45
C PRO A 537 3.17 -12.68 -21.50
N TRP A 538 3.06 -11.36 -21.45
CA TRP A 538 2.04 -10.66 -20.65
C TRP A 538 0.61 -11.09 -21.01
N LEU A 539 0.29 -11.19 -22.31
CA LEU A 539 -1.01 -11.67 -22.79
C LEU A 539 -1.26 -13.14 -22.44
N MET A 540 -0.25 -14.02 -22.55
CA MET A 540 -0.41 -15.44 -22.25
C MET A 540 -0.53 -15.73 -20.76
N HIS A 541 0.25 -15.05 -19.91
CA HIS A 541 0.09 -15.11 -18.47
C HIS A 541 -1.25 -14.53 -18.01
N SER A 542 -1.77 -13.50 -18.69
CA SER A 542 -3.11 -12.96 -18.39
C SER A 542 -4.28 -13.69 -19.06
N PHE A 543 -4.09 -14.65 -19.96
CA PHE A 543 -5.20 -15.24 -20.73
C PHE A 543 -6.17 -16.03 -19.83
N PRO A 544 -7.48 -15.72 -19.80
CA PRO A 544 -8.43 -16.38 -18.89
C PRO A 544 -8.91 -17.74 -19.42
N VAL A 545 -8.76 -18.79 -18.60
CA VAL A 545 -9.31 -20.14 -18.86
C VAL A 545 -10.69 -20.24 -18.21
N LYS A 546 -11.66 -20.90 -18.85
CA LYS A 546 -13.03 -21.03 -18.30
C LYS A 546 -13.18 -22.36 -17.55
N LYS A 547 -13.95 -22.36 -16.46
CA LYS A 547 -14.32 -23.57 -15.69
C LYS A 547 -15.03 -24.64 -16.54
N LYS A 548 -15.77 -24.21 -17.57
CA LYS A 548 -16.34 -25.12 -18.56
C LYS A 548 -15.28 -25.48 -19.60
N GLY A 549 -14.90 -26.77 -19.62
CA GLY A 549 -14.04 -27.34 -20.66
C GLY A 549 -14.72 -27.47 -22.04
N ASN A 550 -14.12 -28.29 -22.92
CA ASN A 550 -14.43 -28.35 -24.36
C ASN A 550 -14.26 -26.98 -25.06
N LEU A 551 -13.19 -26.26 -24.70
CA LEU A 551 -12.79 -24.98 -25.26
C LEU A 551 -12.04 -25.15 -26.59
N THR A 552 -12.38 -24.37 -27.61
CA THR A 552 -11.61 -24.33 -28.86
C THR A 552 -10.58 -23.20 -28.81
N TRP A 553 -9.29 -23.52 -29.00
CA TRP A 553 -8.23 -22.52 -29.18
C TRP A 553 -8.21 -22.06 -30.65
N VAL A 554 -8.12 -20.74 -30.88
CA VAL A 554 -8.09 -20.14 -32.22
C VAL A 554 -6.91 -19.17 -32.30
N ASP A 555 -5.87 -19.54 -33.05
CA ASP A 555 -4.61 -18.80 -33.10
C ASP A 555 -4.41 -18.09 -34.45
N VAL A 556 -4.87 -16.84 -34.54
CA VAL A 556 -4.80 -16.06 -35.78
C VAL A 556 -3.37 -15.56 -36.02
N GLY A 557 -2.66 -16.23 -36.93
CA GLY A 557 -1.26 -15.93 -37.25
C GLY A 557 -0.23 -16.52 -36.29
N GLY A 558 -0.62 -17.46 -35.42
CA GLY A 558 0.28 -18.10 -34.44
C GLY A 558 1.48 -18.82 -35.04
N GLY A 559 1.29 -19.49 -36.19
CA GLY A 559 2.32 -20.26 -36.88
C GLY A 559 2.66 -21.58 -36.18
N THR A 560 3.60 -21.53 -35.25
CA THR A 560 4.28 -22.68 -34.59
C THR A 560 3.53 -23.27 -33.39
N ALA A 561 2.31 -22.78 -33.12
CA ALA A 561 1.52 -23.03 -31.90
C ALA A 561 2.21 -22.63 -30.58
N ARG A 562 3.30 -21.84 -30.63
CA ARG A 562 4.10 -21.34 -29.49
C ARG A 562 3.28 -20.76 -28.33
N ASN A 563 2.12 -20.17 -28.60
CA ASN A 563 1.24 -19.63 -27.55
C ASN A 563 0.72 -20.72 -26.60
N LEU A 564 0.49 -21.96 -27.07
CA LEU A 564 0.07 -23.08 -26.21
C LEU A 564 1.17 -23.55 -25.25
N GLU A 565 2.44 -23.25 -25.51
CA GLU A 565 3.56 -23.68 -24.65
C GLU A 565 3.58 -22.99 -23.28
N PHE A 566 2.85 -21.88 -23.13
CA PHE A 566 2.60 -21.20 -21.86
C PHE A 566 1.53 -21.89 -20.98
N LEU A 567 0.83 -22.91 -21.51
CA LEU A 567 -0.21 -23.66 -20.78
C LEU A 567 0.31 -25.07 -20.41
N PRO A 568 0.08 -25.54 -19.18
CA PRO A 568 0.36 -26.94 -18.81
C PRO A 568 -0.33 -27.93 -19.74
N LYS A 569 0.40 -28.99 -20.14
CA LYS A 569 -0.10 -30.01 -21.08
C LYS A 569 -1.41 -30.66 -20.62
N ASP A 570 -1.57 -30.84 -19.32
CA ASP A 570 -2.76 -31.47 -18.74
C ASP A 570 -3.95 -30.49 -18.65
N LEU A 571 -3.70 -29.20 -18.41
CA LEU A 571 -4.71 -28.14 -18.55
C LEU A 571 -5.23 -28.06 -20.01
N ILE A 572 -4.34 -28.22 -21.00
CA ILE A 572 -4.75 -28.30 -22.41
C ILE A 572 -5.65 -29.52 -22.63
N ARG A 573 -5.20 -30.71 -22.17
CA ARG A 573 -5.93 -31.99 -22.34
C ARG A 573 -7.30 -32.02 -21.65
N GLU A 574 -7.45 -31.34 -20.53
CA GLU A 574 -8.67 -31.30 -19.73
C GLU A 574 -9.67 -30.26 -20.24
N LYS A 575 -9.20 -29.03 -20.49
CA LYS A 575 -10.10 -27.89 -20.77
C LYS A 575 -10.42 -27.72 -22.26
N PHE A 576 -9.57 -28.17 -23.18
CA PHE A 576 -9.71 -27.88 -24.62
C PHE A 576 -10.25 -29.07 -25.43
N SER A 577 -10.98 -28.77 -26.51
CA SER A 577 -11.44 -29.75 -27.49
C SER A 577 -10.26 -30.33 -28.28
N LYS A 578 -10.35 -31.62 -28.65
CA LYS A 578 -9.39 -32.29 -29.56
C LYS A 578 -9.56 -31.85 -31.01
#